data_AF-A0A969DUB1-F1
#
_entry.id   AF-A0A969DUB1-F1
#
_cell.length_a   1.000
_cell.length_b   1.000
_cell.length_c   1.000
_cell.angle_alpha   90.00
_cell.angle_beta   90.00
_cell.angle_gamma   90.00
#
_symmetry.space_group_name_H-M   'P 1'
#
loop_
_entity.id
_entity.type
_entity.pdbx_description
1 polymer ?
#
loop_
_entity_poly.entity_id
_entity_poly.type
_entity_poly.pdbx_seq_one_letter_code
_entity_poly.pdbx_strand_id
1 'polypeptide(L)'
;MGLFEDLSRFLESRLDEFLRANPHLEVMALEEQLRGQEEDAIALLGDLKRREVQLQESILATAQEVQLWHGRVQKAKAANRLDLLQPAQEREAALLRQGNHLWGQMTGVKGRLEQTRALQQQIHSKRRELKVKIAQAEATRAAAKAAAKTAPDSADWETTGWQQSPYLGSRALNDPLEETFQRWETEKELEDLKRQMGR
;
A
#
# COMPACT_ATOMS: atom_id res chain seq x y z
N MET A 1 20.58 -2.29 -9.48
CA MET A 1 19.30 -1.84 -10.07
C MET A 1 18.22 -2.72 -9.46
N GLY A 2 17.74 -2.30 -8.30
CA GLY A 2 16.89 -3.12 -7.45
C GLY A 2 15.43 -2.88 -7.77
N LEU A 3 14.60 -3.90 -7.55
CA LEU A 3 13.13 -3.86 -7.58
C LEU A 3 12.53 -2.63 -6.86
N PHE A 4 13.28 -2.05 -5.91
CA PHE A 4 12.97 -0.82 -5.18
C PHE A 4 12.97 0.46 -6.04
N GLU A 5 13.92 0.63 -6.96
CA GLU A 5 13.98 1.81 -7.86
C GLU A 5 12.91 1.75 -8.95
N ASP A 6 12.63 0.53 -9.42
CA ASP A 6 11.55 0.31 -10.38
C ASP A 6 10.18 0.51 -9.73
N LEU A 7 9.98 0.10 -8.47
CA LEU A 7 8.74 0.36 -7.73
C LEU A 7 8.56 1.84 -7.40
N SER A 8 9.63 2.57 -7.04
CA SER A 8 9.55 4.00 -6.77
C SER A 8 9.21 4.80 -8.03
N ARG A 9 9.88 4.51 -9.15
CA ARG A 9 9.60 5.15 -10.45
C ARG A 9 8.24 4.76 -11.02
N PHE A 10 7.82 3.51 -10.80
CA PHE A 10 6.49 3.05 -11.18
C PHE A 10 5.40 3.80 -10.42
N LEU A 11 5.56 3.99 -9.10
CA LEU A 11 4.60 4.75 -8.29
C LEU A 11 4.57 6.23 -8.68
N GLU A 12 5.70 6.83 -9.03
CA GLU A 12 5.82 8.24 -9.42
C GLU A 12 5.20 8.50 -10.80
N SER A 13 5.54 7.68 -11.81
CA SER A 13 4.95 7.77 -13.16
C SER A 13 3.46 7.46 -13.19
N ARG A 14 3.02 6.42 -12.46
CA ARG A 14 1.60 6.09 -12.35
C ARG A 14 0.82 7.18 -11.66
N LEU A 15 1.35 7.84 -10.61
CA LEU A 15 0.69 8.93 -9.88
C LEU A 15 0.40 10.15 -10.75
N ASP A 16 1.34 10.57 -11.59
CA ASP A 16 1.18 11.75 -12.45
C ASP A 16 0.21 11.48 -13.61
N GLU A 17 0.23 10.27 -14.14
CA GLU A 17 -0.74 9.82 -15.15
C GLU A 17 -2.15 9.63 -14.53
N PHE A 18 -2.21 9.16 -13.27
CA PHE A 18 -3.43 8.97 -12.45
C PHE A 18 -4.23 10.25 -12.21
N LEU A 19 -3.54 11.36 -11.93
CA LEU A 19 -4.18 12.63 -11.62
C LEU A 19 -4.88 13.24 -12.85
N ARG A 20 -4.52 12.79 -14.07
CA ARG A 20 -5.06 13.30 -15.33
C ARG A 20 -6.26 12.52 -15.87
N ALA A 21 -6.31 11.20 -15.71
CA ALA A 21 -7.26 10.35 -16.45
C ALA A 21 -8.65 10.26 -15.80
N ASN A 22 -8.78 9.78 -14.54
CA ASN A 22 -10.07 9.65 -13.83
C ASN A 22 -9.87 9.64 -12.30
N PRO A 23 -9.63 10.80 -11.66
CA PRO A 23 -8.95 10.89 -10.35
C PRO A 23 -9.82 10.58 -9.12
N HIS A 24 -10.95 9.90 -9.25
CA HIS A 24 -11.87 9.63 -8.12
C HIS A 24 -12.07 8.13 -7.87
N LEU A 25 -12.38 7.36 -8.90
CA LEU A 25 -12.50 5.89 -8.79
C LEU A 25 -11.14 5.23 -8.52
N GLU A 26 -10.11 5.74 -9.16
CA GLU A 26 -8.76 5.21 -9.11
C GLU A 26 -8.06 5.55 -7.77
N VAL A 27 -8.33 6.74 -7.22
CA VAL A 27 -7.81 7.19 -5.93
C VAL A 27 -8.34 6.34 -4.76
N MET A 28 -9.62 5.97 -4.79
CA MET A 28 -10.19 5.06 -3.78
C MET A 28 -9.51 3.68 -3.84
N ALA A 29 -9.23 3.18 -5.06
CA ALA A 29 -8.52 1.92 -5.23
C ALA A 29 -7.08 1.98 -4.68
N LEU A 30 -6.37 3.09 -4.89
CA LEU A 30 -5.04 3.29 -4.30
C LEU A 30 -5.07 3.41 -2.78
N GLU A 31 -6.05 4.12 -2.21
CA GLU A 31 -6.18 4.21 -0.74
C GLU A 31 -6.44 2.82 -0.13
N GLU A 32 -7.31 2.02 -0.75
CA GLU A 32 -7.59 0.66 -0.30
C GLU A 32 -6.35 -0.25 -0.43
N GLN A 33 -5.59 -0.13 -1.52
CA GLN A 33 -4.34 -0.88 -1.68
C GLN A 33 -3.29 -0.48 -0.64
N LEU A 34 -3.13 0.82 -0.35
CA LEU A 34 -2.22 1.32 0.68
C LEU A 34 -2.65 0.84 2.07
N ARG A 35 -3.96 0.79 2.32
CA ARG A 35 -4.53 0.27 3.57
C ARG A 35 -4.25 -1.22 3.73
N GLY A 36 -4.48 -2.03 2.69
CA GLY A 36 -4.15 -3.45 2.69
C GLY A 36 -2.66 -3.69 2.95
N GLN A 37 -1.77 -2.93 2.29
CA GLN A 37 -0.32 -3.02 2.51
C GLN A 37 0.09 -2.63 3.94
N GLU A 38 -0.61 -1.66 4.55
CA GLU A 38 -0.38 -1.27 5.94
C GLU A 38 -0.79 -2.39 6.91
N GLU A 39 -1.94 -3.00 6.69
CA GLU A 39 -2.45 -4.13 7.48
C GLU A 39 -1.53 -5.36 7.36
N ASP A 40 -1.09 -5.69 6.14
CA ASP A 40 -0.12 -6.75 5.88
C ASP A 40 1.22 -6.48 6.55
N ALA A 41 1.72 -5.24 6.49
CA ALA A 41 2.96 -4.85 7.15
C ALA A 41 2.85 -4.98 8.68
N ILE A 42 1.71 -4.61 9.28
CA ILE A 42 1.46 -4.76 10.71
C ILE A 42 1.42 -6.24 11.11
N ALA A 43 0.72 -7.07 10.34
CA ALA A 43 0.64 -8.52 10.55
C ALA A 43 2.04 -9.15 10.49
N LEU A 44 2.80 -8.83 9.45
CA LEU A 44 4.18 -9.30 9.27
C LEU A 44 5.08 -8.88 10.42
N LEU A 45 4.94 -7.65 10.92
CA LEU A 45 5.72 -7.16 12.05
C LEU A 45 5.38 -7.93 13.33
N GLY A 46 4.10 -8.24 13.55
CA GLY A 46 3.64 -9.11 14.64
C GLY A 46 4.26 -10.51 14.56
N ASP A 47 4.29 -11.10 13.37
CA ASP A 47 4.88 -12.42 13.13
C ASP A 47 6.39 -12.43 13.37
N LEU A 48 7.10 -11.43 12.85
CA LEU A 48 8.54 -11.29 13.05
C LEU A 48 8.90 -11.11 14.52
N LYS A 49 8.13 -10.32 15.28
CA LYS A 49 8.31 -10.17 16.74
C LYS A 49 8.08 -11.49 17.48
N ARG A 50 7.01 -12.23 17.16
CA ARG A 50 6.77 -13.55 17.76
C ARG A 50 7.92 -14.50 17.48
N ARG A 51 8.42 -14.50 16.25
CA ARG A 51 9.57 -15.33 15.85
C ARG A 51 10.85 -14.93 16.56
N GLU A 52 11.08 -13.63 16.77
CA GLU A 52 12.22 -13.12 17.54
C GLU A 52 12.20 -13.66 18.98
N VAL A 53 11.06 -13.57 19.66
CA VAL A 53 10.91 -14.07 21.05
C VAL A 53 11.15 -15.59 21.11
N GLN A 54 10.57 -16.35 20.19
CA GLN A 54 10.78 -17.80 20.12
C GLN A 54 12.25 -18.18 19.91
N LEU A 55 12.97 -17.44 19.05
CA LEU A 55 14.39 -17.64 18.83
C LEU A 55 15.19 -17.29 20.09
N GLN A 56 14.86 -16.20 20.77
CA GLN A 56 15.49 -15.80 22.02
C GLN A 56 15.33 -16.88 23.10
N GLU A 57 14.12 -17.41 23.28
CA GLU A 57 13.86 -18.51 24.22
C GLU A 57 14.65 -19.76 23.85
N SER A 58 14.70 -20.11 22.56
CA SER A 58 15.46 -21.26 22.07
C SER A 58 16.97 -21.11 22.30
N ILE A 59 17.50 -19.89 22.12
CA ILE A 59 18.92 -19.56 22.39
C ILE A 59 19.21 -19.69 23.88
N LEU A 60 18.34 -19.16 24.74
CA LEU A 60 18.51 -19.25 26.19
C LEU A 60 18.46 -20.71 26.68
N ALA A 61 17.52 -21.50 26.16
CA ALA A 61 17.45 -22.94 26.45
C ALA A 61 18.74 -23.66 26.02
N THR A 62 19.21 -23.41 24.79
CA THR A 62 20.47 -23.98 24.29
C THR A 62 21.66 -23.57 25.15
N ALA A 63 21.72 -22.31 25.59
CA ALA A 63 22.79 -21.81 26.44
C ALA A 63 22.82 -22.48 27.83
N GLN A 64 21.65 -22.76 28.41
CA GLN A 64 21.56 -23.51 29.67
C GLN A 64 22.05 -24.95 29.49
N GLU A 65 21.71 -25.60 28.37
CA GLU A 65 22.24 -26.94 28.06
C GLU A 65 23.75 -26.93 27.90
N VAL A 66 24.31 -25.95 27.18
CA VAL A 66 25.76 -25.77 27.05
C VAL A 66 26.41 -25.64 28.43
N GLN A 67 25.85 -24.83 29.33
CA GLN A 67 26.38 -24.67 30.68
C GLN A 67 26.37 -25.99 31.47
N LEU A 68 25.30 -26.77 31.37
CA LEU A 68 25.19 -28.07 32.01
C LEU A 68 26.25 -29.07 31.48
N TRP A 69 26.42 -29.15 30.17
CA TRP A 69 27.41 -30.02 29.54
C TRP A 69 28.83 -29.57 29.81
N HIS A 70 29.10 -28.26 29.78
CA HIS A 70 30.39 -27.70 30.16
C HIS A 70 30.77 -28.11 31.59
N GLY A 71 29.84 -28.00 32.54
CA GLY A 71 30.07 -28.46 33.91
C GLY A 71 30.36 -29.97 34.01
N ARG A 72 29.72 -30.80 33.17
CA ARG A 72 30.00 -32.24 33.09
C ARG A 72 31.38 -32.54 32.47
N VAL A 73 31.77 -31.79 31.43
CA VAL A 73 33.11 -31.87 30.82
C VAL A 73 34.18 -31.55 31.86
N GLN A 74 34.02 -30.47 32.64
CA GLN A 74 34.97 -30.12 33.70
C GLN A 74 35.06 -31.21 34.78
N LYS A 75 33.93 -31.79 35.20
CA LYS A 75 33.92 -32.92 36.16
C LYS A 75 34.62 -34.16 35.60
N ALA A 76 34.35 -34.53 34.36
CA ALA A 76 34.99 -35.68 33.70
C ALA A 76 36.50 -35.46 33.55
N LYS A 77 36.92 -34.24 33.23
CA LYS A 77 38.33 -33.83 33.15
C LYS A 77 39.02 -33.92 34.51
N ALA A 78 38.38 -33.43 35.57
CA ALA A 78 38.92 -33.51 36.94
C ALA A 78 39.05 -34.98 37.43
N ALA A 79 38.12 -35.85 37.03
CA ALA A 79 38.16 -37.27 37.37
C ALA A 79 39.04 -38.13 36.42
N ASN A 80 39.72 -37.51 35.44
CA ASN A 80 40.55 -38.18 34.44
C ASN A 80 39.82 -39.31 33.65
N ARG A 81 38.48 -39.21 33.51
CA ARG A 81 37.66 -40.18 32.77
C ARG A 81 37.53 -39.73 31.31
N LEU A 82 38.54 -40.07 30.51
CA LEU A 82 38.60 -39.72 29.08
C LEU A 82 37.43 -40.27 28.27
N ASP A 83 36.94 -41.48 28.61
CA ASP A 83 35.80 -42.13 27.95
C ASP A 83 34.52 -41.27 27.97
N LEU A 84 34.34 -40.48 29.04
CA LEU A 84 33.19 -39.60 29.22
C LEU A 84 33.47 -38.15 28.77
N LEU A 85 34.75 -37.78 28.69
CA LEU A 85 35.17 -36.44 28.33
C LEU A 85 34.93 -36.16 26.84
N GLN A 86 35.39 -37.05 25.96
CA GLN A 86 35.24 -36.93 24.50
C GLN A 86 33.78 -36.76 24.08
N PRO A 87 32.83 -37.66 24.42
CA PRO A 87 31.44 -37.52 24.00
C PRO A 87 30.76 -36.29 24.63
N ALA A 88 31.15 -35.87 25.83
CA ALA A 88 30.61 -34.67 26.46
C ALA A 88 31.08 -33.39 25.74
N GLN A 89 32.34 -33.33 25.31
CA GLN A 89 32.88 -32.21 24.52
C GLN A 89 32.23 -32.14 23.13
N GLU A 90 32.01 -33.28 22.47
CA GLU A 90 31.30 -33.33 21.19
C GLU A 90 29.87 -32.78 21.31
N ARG A 91 29.16 -33.14 22.40
CA ARG A 91 27.82 -32.59 22.67
C ARG A 91 27.84 -31.10 22.94
N GLU A 92 28.80 -30.62 23.73
CA GLU A 92 28.98 -29.18 23.94
C GLU A 92 29.24 -28.44 22.62
N ALA A 93 30.15 -28.95 21.78
CA ALA A 93 30.43 -28.38 20.47
C ALA A 93 29.23 -28.43 19.51
N ALA A 94 28.41 -29.48 19.58
CA ALA A 94 27.16 -29.57 18.82
C ALA A 94 26.15 -28.49 19.26
N LEU A 95 25.96 -28.32 20.57
CA LEU A 95 25.07 -27.29 21.12
C LEU A 95 25.56 -25.87 20.80
N LEU A 96 26.86 -25.62 20.85
CA LEU A 96 27.44 -24.33 20.45
C LEU A 96 27.19 -24.02 18.96
N ARG A 97 27.33 -25.03 18.07
CA ARG A 97 26.99 -24.88 16.65
C ARG A 97 25.51 -24.60 16.44
N GLN A 98 24.63 -25.28 17.19
CA GLN A 98 23.19 -25.02 17.17
C GLN A 98 22.87 -23.61 17.65
N GLY A 99 23.48 -23.16 18.75
CA GLY A 99 23.34 -21.80 19.27
C GLY A 99 23.77 -20.74 18.24
N ASN A 100 24.90 -20.94 17.56
CA ASN A 100 25.35 -20.05 16.49
C ASN A 100 24.37 -19.99 15.31
N HIS A 101 23.77 -21.13 14.94
CA HIS A 101 22.75 -21.16 13.89
C HIS A 101 21.50 -20.37 14.30
N LEU A 102 21.00 -20.58 15.52
CA LEU A 102 19.85 -19.83 16.06
C LEU A 102 20.14 -18.33 16.14
N TRP A 103 21.36 -17.96 16.54
CA TRP A 103 21.79 -16.56 16.57
C TRP A 103 21.78 -15.93 15.19
N GLY A 104 22.29 -16.63 14.16
CA GLY A 104 22.23 -16.17 12.77
C GLY A 104 20.80 -15.96 12.28
N GLN A 105 19.89 -16.88 12.63
CA GLN A 105 18.46 -16.69 12.33
C GLN A 105 17.89 -15.45 13.04
N MET A 106 18.21 -15.25 14.31
CA MET A 106 17.75 -14.09 15.08
C MET A 106 18.25 -12.78 14.47
N THR A 107 19.52 -12.70 14.07
CA THR A 107 20.06 -11.52 13.38
C THR A 107 19.32 -11.25 12.07
N GLY A 108 19.00 -12.28 11.29
CA GLY A 108 18.21 -12.15 10.06
C GLY A 108 16.80 -11.64 10.33
N VAL A 109 16.12 -12.17 11.37
CA VAL A 109 14.78 -11.70 11.78
C VAL A 109 14.82 -10.25 12.23
N LYS A 110 15.80 -9.85 13.05
CA LYS A 110 15.99 -8.45 13.47
C LYS A 110 16.21 -7.51 12.27
N GLY A 111 17.03 -7.91 11.30
CA GLY A 111 17.23 -7.14 10.08
C GLY A 111 15.94 -6.95 9.29
N ARG A 112 15.12 -8.00 9.14
CA ARG A 112 13.80 -7.91 8.50
C ARG A 112 12.84 -7.03 9.28
N LEU A 113 12.89 -7.07 10.61
CA LEU A 113 12.03 -6.25 11.47
C LEU A 113 12.28 -4.75 11.24
N GLU A 114 13.55 -4.34 11.18
CA GLU A 114 13.90 -2.95 10.88
C GLU A 114 13.48 -2.53 9.46
N GLN A 115 13.65 -3.42 8.47
CA GLN A 115 13.19 -3.17 7.09
C GLN A 115 11.66 -3.01 7.03
N THR A 116 10.89 -3.89 7.69
CA THR A 116 9.43 -3.80 7.74
C THR A 116 8.96 -2.55 8.48
N ARG A 117 9.66 -2.14 9.56
CA ARG A 117 9.37 -0.88 10.25
C ARG A 117 9.60 0.33 9.35
N ALA A 118 10.69 0.36 8.59
CA ALA A 118 10.96 1.43 7.63
C ALA A 118 9.89 1.47 6.52
N LEU A 119 9.48 0.31 6.01
CA LEU A 119 8.40 0.20 5.03
C LEU A 119 7.08 0.76 5.58
N GLN A 120 6.71 0.41 6.81
CA GLN A 120 5.50 0.90 7.46
C GLN A 120 5.50 2.44 7.55
N GLN A 121 6.63 3.04 7.92
CA GLN A 121 6.77 4.50 7.98
C GLN A 121 6.58 5.16 6.60
N GLN A 122 7.11 4.56 5.55
CA GLN A 122 6.95 5.06 4.17
C GLN A 122 5.51 4.92 3.67
N ILE A 123 4.82 3.81 3.99
CA ILE A 123 3.39 3.64 3.65
C ILE A 123 2.56 4.72 4.35
N HIS A 124 2.83 4.98 5.64
CA HIS A 124 2.15 6.04 6.37
C HIS A 124 2.39 7.43 5.78
N SER A 125 3.62 7.76 5.36
CA SER A 125 3.91 9.07 4.75
C SER A 125 3.18 9.22 3.41
N LYS A 126 3.25 8.21 2.55
CA LYS A 126 2.57 8.19 1.25
C LYS A 126 1.06 8.31 1.40
N ARG A 127 0.47 7.66 2.40
CA ARG A 127 -0.97 7.77 2.69
C ARG A 127 -1.37 9.19 3.12
N ARG A 128 -0.52 9.88 3.91
CA ARG A 128 -0.75 11.28 4.28
C ARG A 128 -0.66 12.19 3.05
N GLU A 129 0.36 12.00 2.22
CA GLU A 129 0.52 12.76 0.98
C GLU A 129 -0.65 12.54 0.03
N LEU A 130 -1.10 11.30 -0.15
CA LEU A 130 -2.27 10.98 -0.97
C LEU A 130 -3.51 11.72 -0.47
N LYS A 131 -3.80 11.68 0.84
CA LYS A 131 -4.94 12.40 1.43
C LYS A 131 -4.87 13.91 1.20
N VAL A 132 -3.69 14.51 1.34
CA VAL A 132 -3.49 15.95 1.07
C VAL A 132 -3.74 16.26 -0.41
N LYS A 133 -3.21 15.44 -1.33
CA LYS A 133 -3.42 15.60 -2.77
C LYS A 133 -4.89 15.46 -3.16
N ILE A 134 -5.62 14.52 -2.56
CA ILE A 134 -7.07 14.36 -2.77
C ILE A 134 -7.80 15.63 -2.34
N ALA A 135 -7.55 16.11 -1.11
CA ALA A 135 -8.20 17.31 -0.59
C ALA A 135 -7.90 18.55 -1.45
N GLN A 136 -6.67 18.68 -1.95
CA GLN A 136 -6.29 19.75 -2.88
C GLN A 136 -6.99 19.62 -4.24
N ALA A 137 -7.09 18.41 -4.79
CA ALA A 137 -7.80 18.15 -6.05
C ALA A 137 -9.31 18.42 -5.92
N GLU A 138 -9.92 18.09 -4.77
CA GLU A 138 -11.32 18.42 -4.48
C GLU A 138 -11.53 19.93 -4.31
N ALA A 139 -10.65 20.62 -3.58
CA ALA A 139 -10.73 22.06 -3.38
C ALA A 139 -10.57 22.84 -4.69
N THR A 140 -9.61 22.45 -5.54
CA THR A 140 -9.42 23.06 -6.88
C THR A 140 -10.62 22.81 -7.78
N ARG A 141 -11.21 21.62 -7.76
CA ARG A 141 -12.47 21.32 -8.47
C ARG A 141 -13.65 22.13 -7.96
N ALA A 142 -13.80 22.29 -6.65
CA ALA A 142 -14.84 23.10 -6.05
C ALA A 142 -14.69 24.59 -6.42
N ALA A 143 -13.46 25.11 -6.38
CA ALA A 143 -13.14 26.47 -6.80
C ALA A 143 -13.42 26.70 -8.30
N ALA A 144 -13.04 25.75 -9.17
CA ALA A 144 -13.34 25.81 -10.60
C ALA A 144 -14.86 25.79 -10.88
N LYS A 145 -15.62 24.96 -10.15
CA LYS A 145 -17.08 24.93 -10.24
C LYS A 145 -17.74 26.20 -9.70
N ALA A 146 -17.17 26.84 -8.68
CA ALA A 146 -17.64 28.11 -8.15
C ALA A 146 -17.34 29.27 -9.12
N ALA A 147 -16.13 29.31 -9.71
CA ALA A 147 -15.74 30.30 -10.70
C ALA A 147 -16.58 30.21 -12.00
N ALA A 148 -16.94 29.00 -12.41
CA ALA A 148 -17.86 28.78 -13.54
C ALA A 148 -19.31 29.24 -13.24
N LYS A 149 -19.70 29.32 -11.96
CA LYS A 149 -21.02 29.84 -11.53
C LYS A 149 -21.03 31.36 -11.32
N THR A 150 -19.87 32.00 -11.23
CA THR A 150 -19.72 33.46 -11.07
C THR A 150 -19.21 34.16 -12.34
N ALA A 151 -19.20 33.47 -13.49
CA ALA A 151 -18.98 34.13 -14.77
C ALA A 151 -20.11 35.15 -14.97
N PRO A 152 -19.80 36.45 -15.15
CA PRO A 152 -20.82 37.47 -15.32
C PRO A 152 -21.52 37.30 -16.67
N ASP A 153 -22.85 37.36 -16.65
CA ASP A 153 -23.71 37.59 -17.83
C ASP A 153 -23.45 38.99 -18.41
N SER A 154 -22.28 39.19 -19.02
CA SER A 154 -21.98 40.41 -19.76
C SER A 154 -21.12 40.09 -20.98
N ALA A 155 -21.77 39.56 -22.01
CA ALA A 155 -21.27 39.63 -23.39
C ALA A 155 -22.36 40.27 -24.25
N ASP A 156 -22.51 41.57 -24.02
CA ASP A 156 -23.33 42.48 -24.81
C ASP A 156 -22.47 42.98 -26.00
N TRP A 157 -22.84 42.49 -27.19
CA TRP A 157 -22.85 43.10 -28.53
C TRP A 157 -21.60 43.55 -29.35
N GLU A 158 -20.33 43.58 -28.91
CA GLU A 158 -19.27 44.14 -29.80
C GLU A 158 -17.97 43.32 -29.96
N THR A 159 -17.99 42.22 -30.70
CA THR A 159 -16.84 41.89 -31.58
C THR A 159 -17.25 40.93 -32.70
N THR A 160 -17.92 41.52 -33.71
CA THR A 160 -18.12 40.92 -35.02
C THR A 160 -16.91 41.21 -35.90
N GLY A 161 -16.37 40.17 -36.56
CA GLY A 161 -15.33 40.26 -37.59
C GLY A 161 -14.19 39.29 -37.24
N TRP A 162 -14.10 38.10 -37.80
CA TRP A 162 -13.78 37.93 -39.22
C TRP A 162 -14.00 36.52 -39.78
N GLN A 163 -14.77 35.64 -39.14
CA GLN A 163 -14.94 34.26 -39.65
C GLN A 163 -16.37 33.75 -39.49
N GLN A 164 -17.28 34.28 -40.31
CA GLN A 164 -18.55 33.64 -40.63
C GLN A 164 -18.73 33.53 -42.14
N SER A 165 -18.74 32.30 -42.64
CA SER A 165 -19.72 31.79 -43.63
C SER A 165 -19.39 30.34 -44.05
N PRO A 166 -20.38 29.54 -44.51
CA PRO A 166 -21.77 29.51 -44.07
C PRO A 166 -22.36 28.08 -44.11
N TYR A 167 -22.85 27.53 -42.99
CA TYR A 167 -23.98 26.60 -43.05
C TYR A 167 -24.88 26.81 -41.83
N LEU A 168 -26.11 27.20 -42.14
CA LEU A 168 -27.27 27.40 -41.27
C LEU A 168 -27.53 26.14 -40.41
N GLY A 169 -28.09 26.20 -39.20
CA GLY A 169 -29.06 27.18 -38.72
C GLY A 169 -29.32 27.15 -37.21
N SER A 170 -29.69 28.35 -36.75
CA SER A 170 -30.63 28.70 -35.68
C SER A 170 -30.62 27.92 -34.37
N ARG A 171 -30.03 28.58 -33.37
CA ARG A 171 -30.64 28.89 -32.07
C ARG A 171 -32.17 28.67 -32.06
N ALA A 172 -32.61 27.61 -31.40
CA ALA A 172 -33.85 27.54 -30.65
C ALA A 172 -33.40 27.48 -29.17
N LEU A 173 -33.57 28.53 -28.36
CA LEU A 173 -34.81 28.80 -27.62
C LEU A 173 -35.44 27.49 -27.17
N ASN A 174 -35.28 27.14 -25.89
CA ASN A 174 -35.93 26.02 -25.20
C ASN A 174 -37.18 25.56 -25.94
N ASP A 175 -37.06 24.51 -26.76
CA ASP A 175 -38.19 23.94 -27.48
C ASP A 175 -38.85 22.92 -26.53
N PRO A 176 -40.09 23.15 -26.08
CA PRO A 176 -40.79 22.22 -25.20
C PRO A 176 -40.94 20.81 -25.82
N LEU A 177 -40.84 20.70 -27.15
CA LEU A 177 -40.81 19.41 -27.85
C LEU A 177 -39.52 18.61 -27.59
N GLU A 178 -38.37 19.27 -27.50
CA GLU A 178 -37.09 18.59 -27.23
C GLU A 178 -37.05 18.04 -25.80
N GLU A 179 -37.57 18.79 -24.83
CA GLU A 179 -37.71 18.29 -23.44
C GLU A 179 -38.68 17.10 -23.33
N THR A 180 -39.77 17.10 -24.11
CA THR A 180 -40.72 15.98 -24.11
C THR A 180 -40.14 14.74 -24.79
N PHE A 181 -39.33 14.90 -25.83
CA PHE A 181 -38.58 13.79 -26.43
C PHE A 181 -37.51 13.22 -25.50
N GLN A 182 -36.73 14.07 -24.83
CA GLN A 182 -35.73 13.60 -23.87
C GLN A 182 -36.37 12.83 -22.69
N ARG A 183 -37.51 13.28 -22.18
CA ARG A 183 -38.25 12.54 -21.15
C ARG A 183 -38.74 11.19 -21.66
N TRP A 184 -39.29 11.14 -22.87
CA TRP A 184 -39.74 9.88 -23.47
C TRP A 184 -38.59 8.90 -23.72
N GLU A 185 -37.43 9.37 -24.19
CA GLU A 185 -36.24 8.52 -24.39
C GLU A 185 -35.72 7.95 -23.06
N THR A 186 -35.64 8.78 -22.02
CA THR A 186 -35.22 8.31 -20.68
C THR A 186 -36.20 7.31 -20.06
N GLU A 187 -37.52 7.50 -20.25
CA GLU A 187 -38.52 6.54 -19.78
C GLU A 187 -38.41 5.20 -20.51
N LYS A 188 -38.16 5.23 -21.82
CA LYS A 188 -38.00 4.03 -22.65
C LYS A 188 -36.74 3.24 -22.28
N GLU A 189 -35.61 3.91 -22.06
CA GLU A 189 -34.38 3.26 -21.59
C GLU A 189 -34.57 2.60 -20.21
N LEU A 190 -35.36 3.22 -19.34
CA LEU A 190 -35.65 2.71 -18.00
C LEU A 190 -36.61 1.50 -18.05
N GLU A 191 -37.53 1.47 -19.01
CA GLU A 191 -38.40 0.32 -19.28
C GLU A 191 -37.63 -0.87 -19.86
N ASP A 192 -36.67 -0.61 -20.76
CA ASP A 192 -35.78 -1.63 -21.32
C ASP A 192 -34.84 -2.21 -20.25
N LEU A 193 -34.30 -1.39 -19.34
CA LEU A 193 -33.54 -1.85 -18.18
C LEU A 193 -34.39 -2.67 -17.20
N LYS A 194 -35.64 -2.27 -16.95
CA LYS A 194 -36.58 -3.04 -16.12
C LYS A 194 -36.92 -4.40 -16.75
N ARG A 195 -37.04 -4.47 -18.09
CA ARG A 195 -37.22 -5.74 -18.82
C ARG A 195 -35.99 -6.63 -18.78
N GLN A 196 -34.78 -6.04 -18.79
CA GLN A 196 -33.53 -6.80 -18.65
C GLN A 196 -33.31 -7.32 -17.22
N MET A 197 -33.79 -6.61 -16.19
CA MET A 197 -33.67 -7.04 -14.79
C MET A 197 -34.82 -7.95 -14.30
N GLY A 198 -35.85 -8.17 -15.14
CA GLY A 198 -37.00 -9.03 -14.86
C GLY A 198 -36.95 -10.41 -15.53
N ARG A 199 -35.78 -10.86 -15.97
CA ARG A 199 -35.51 -12.23 -16.43
C ARG A 199 -34.41 -12.88 -15.60
#